data_AF-A0A7I9UX72-F1
#
_entry.id   AF-A0A7I9UX72-F1
#
_cell.length_a   1.000
_cell.length_b   1.000
_cell.length_c   1.000
_cell.angle_alpha   90.00
_cell.angle_beta   90.00
_cell.angle_gamma   90.00
#
_symmetry.space_group_name_H-M   'P 1'
#
loop_
_entity.id
_entity.type
_entity.pdbx_description
1 polymer ?
#
loop_
_entity_poly.entity_id
_entity_poly.type
_entity_poly.pdbx_seq_one_letter_code
_entity_poly.pdbx_strand_id
1 'polypeptide(L)'
;MPALIMAIVPAHEKAASNGFNSLMRSLGTSVAAAAVGGIVASMTHSIGGHDIPTEAAFIVSLLIGCGVSVVAALIAASVPSARGQG
;
A
#
# COMPACT_ATOMS: atom_id res chain seq x y z
N MET A 1 6.82 -2.85 10.51
CA MET A 1 6.30 -2.01 11.61
C MET A 1 5.33 -2.74 12.57
N PRO A 2 5.66 -3.90 13.19
CA PRO A 2 4.96 -4.31 14.43
C PRO A 2 5.72 -3.90 15.70
N ALA A 3 7.06 -3.97 15.66
CA ALA A 3 7.91 -3.81 16.83
C ALA A 3 7.82 -2.41 17.48
N LEU A 4 7.73 -1.34 16.69
CA LEU A 4 7.68 0.04 17.21
C LEU A 4 6.34 0.36 17.91
N ILE A 5 5.22 -0.21 17.44
CA ILE A 5 3.90 -0.01 18.06
C ILE A 5 3.78 -0.88 19.31
N MET A 6 4.20 -2.16 19.24
CA MET A 6 4.12 -3.09 20.38
C MET A 6 5.06 -2.74 21.55
N ALA A 7 6.05 -1.88 21.32
CA ALA A 7 6.98 -1.41 22.36
C ALA A 7 6.39 -0.29 23.24
N ILE A 8 5.39 0.45 22.76
CA ILE A 8 4.85 1.65 23.43
C ILE A 8 3.42 1.40 23.96
N VAL A 9 2.76 0.34 23.47
CA VAL A 9 1.37 0.00 23.83
C VAL A 9 1.31 -0.94 25.06
N PRO A 10 0.49 -0.63 26.10
CA PRO A 10 0.27 -1.48 27.27
C PRO A 10 -0.08 -2.93 26.90
N ALA A 11 0.29 -3.90 27.73
CA ALA A 11 0.18 -5.32 27.40
C ALA A 11 -1.23 -5.80 27.02
N HIS A 12 -2.27 -5.15 27.56
CA HIS A 12 -3.67 -5.45 27.28
C HIS A 12 -4.19 -4.84 25.96
N GLU A 13 -3.48 -3.88 25.35
CA GLU A 13 -3.86 -3.19 24.10
C GLU A 13 -3.07 -3.67 22.87
N LYS A 14 -2.05 -4.52 23.05
CA LYS A 14 -1.21 -5.04 21.94
C LYS A 14 -2.00 -5.84 20.91
N ALA A 15 -3.07 -6.54 21.35
CA ALA A 15 -3.96 -7.29 20.46
C ALA A 15 -4.69 -6.36 19.48
N ALA A 16 -5.19 -5.22 19.98
CA ALA A 16 -5.83 -4.20 19.15
C ALA A 16 -4.85 -3.58 18.14
N SER A 17 -3.61 -3.33 18.56
CA SER A 17 -2.56 -2.79 17.68
C SER A 17 -2.18 -3.73 16.54
N ASN A 18 -2.05 -5.04 16.80
CA ASN A 18 -1.74 -6.01 15.76
C ASN A 18 -2.92 -6.21 14.79
N GLY A 19 -4.15 -6.21 15.32
CA GLY A 19 -5.37 -6.18 14.51
C GLY A 19 -5.39 -4.97 13.59
N PHE A 20 -5.13 -3.77 14.12
CA PHE A 20 -5.09 -2.54 13.35
C PHE A 20 -4.02 -2.57 12.24
N ASN A 21 -2.80 -3.03 12.52
CA ASN A 21 -1.77 -3.19 11.48
C ASN A 21 -2.21 -4.17 10.38
N SER A 22 -2.86 -5.26 10.74
CA SER A 22 -3.39 -6.23 9.77
C SER A 22 -4.52 -5.65 8.93
N LEU A 23 -5.41 -4.87 9.54
CA LEU A 23 -6.50 -4.16 8.87
C LEU A 23 -5.96 -3.14 7.86
N MET A 24 -5.03 -2.29 8.30
CA MET A 24 -4.42 -1.27 7.44
C MET A 24 -3.67 -1.91 6.26
N ARG A 25 -2.96 -3.01 6.50
CA ARG A 25 -2.29 -3.76 5.44
C ARG A 25 -3.29 -4.33 4.44
N SER A 26 -4.34 -4.99 4.93
CA SER A 26 -5.39 -5.56 4.08
C SER A 26 -6.08 -4.49 3.24
N LEU A 27 -6.49 -3.37 3.86
CA LEU A 27 -7.10 -2.23 3.19
C LEU A 27 -6.18 -1.67 2.11
N GLY A 28 -4.90 -1.46 2.43
CA GLY A 28 -3.90 -1.01 1.46
C GLY A 28 -3.78 -1.95 0.27
N THR A 29 -3.73 -3.27 0.50
CA THR A 29 -3.68 -4.26 -0.59
C THR A 29 -4.95 -4.28 -1.44
N SER A 30 -6.13 -4.13 -0.84
CA SER A 30 -7.40 -4.09 -1.57
C SER A 30 -7.51 -2.84 -2.44
N VAL A 31 -7.15 -1.67 -1.91
CA VAL A 31 -7.15 -0.42 -2.68
C VAL A 31 -6.13 -0.47 -3.82
N ALA A 32 -4.94 -1.01 -3.56
CA ALA A 32 -3.93 -1.20 -4.60
C ALA A 32 -4.41 -2.14 -5.72
N ALA A 33 -5.03 -3.27 -5.36
CA ALA A 33 -5.58 -4.20 -6.34
C ALA A 33 -6.71 -3.57 -7.18
N ALA A 34 -7.60 -2.80 -6.55
CA ALA A 34 -8.68 -2.09 -7.24
C ALA A 34 -8.13 -1.03 -8.20
N ALA A 35 -7.14 -0.25 -7.78
CA ALA A 35 -6.51 0.76 -8.61
C ALA A 35 -5.82 0.15 -9.83
N VAL A 36 -4.96 -0.86 -9.62
CA VAL A 36 -4.25 -1.55 -10.71
C VAL A 36 -5.24 -2.25 -11.64
N GLY A 37 -6.23 -2.96 -11.10
CA GLY A 37 -7.28 -3.60 -11.89
C GLY A 37 -8.05 -2.61 -12.74
N GLY A 38 -8.41 -1.44 -12.19
CA GLY A 38 -9.10 -0.38 -12.93
C GLY A 38 -8.24 0.22 -14.06
N ILE A 39 -6.95 0.45 -13.82
CA ILE A 39 -6.03 0.97 -14.85
C ILE A 39 -5.88 -0.03 -15.99
N VAL A 40 -5.61 -1.29 -15.65
CA VAL A 40 -5.43 -2.39 -16.61
C VAL A 40 -6.70 -2.61 -17.44
N ALA A 41 -7.87 -2.59 -16.80
CA ALA A 41 -9.15 -2.72 -17.48
C ALA A 41 -9.50 -1.54 -18.40
N SER A 42 -9.01 -0.33 -18.09
CA SER A 42 -9.30 0.88 -18.87
C SER A 42 -8.35 1.08 -20.05
N MET A 43 -7.21 0.38 -20.07
CA MET A 43 -6.14 0.55 -21.07
C MET A 43 -5.94 -0.72 -21.88
N THR A 44 -6.98 -1.11 -22.62
CA THR A 44 -6.99 -2.30 -23.47
C THR A 44 -7.01 -1.95 -24.95
N HIS A 45 -6.50 -2.86 -25.79
CA HIS A 45 -6.63 -2.80 -27.25
C HIS A 45 -7.39 -4.03 -27.72
N SER A 46 -8.29 -3.84 -28.68
CA SER A 46 -9.05 -4.93 -29.27
C SER A 46 -8.22 -5.63 -30.35
N ILE A 47 -7.96 -6.92 -30.16
CA ILE A 47 -7.29 -7.78 -31.13
C ILE A 47 -8.18 -8.98 -31.39
N GLY A 48 -8.72 -9.10 -32.61
CA GLY A 48 -9.60 -10.22 -32.97
C GLY A 48 -10.86 -10.32 -32.09
N GLY A 49 -11.43 -9.18 -31.68
CA GLY A 49 -12.64 -9.12 -30.85
C GLY A 49 -12.41 -9.35 -29.36
N HIS A 50 -11.15 -9.47 -28.91
CA HIS A 50 -10.81 -9.60 -27.49
C HIS A 50 -10.05 -8.36 -27.02
N ASP A 51 -10.45 -7.83 -25.86
CA ASP A 51 -9.77 -6.71 -25.24
C ASP A 51 -8.57 -7.22 -24.42
N ILE A 52 -7.37 -6.85 -24.85
CA ILE A 52 -6.13 -7.26 -24.23
C ILE A 52 -5.47 -6.03 -23.59
N PRO A 53 -5.02 -6.12 -22.33
CA PRO A 53 -4.29 -5.03 -21.69
C PRO A 53 -3.06 -4.62 -22.48
N THR A 54 -2.83 -3.31 -22.57
CA THR A 54 -1.63 -2.76 -23.18
C THR A 54 -0.43 -2.84 -22.24
N GLU A 55 0.78 -2.89 -22.80
CA GLU A 55 2.02 -2.73 -22.04
C GLU A 55 2.01 -1.41 -21.24
N ALA A 56 1.49 -0.34 -21.84
CA ALA A 56 1.36 0.96 -21.20
C ALA A 56 0.55 0.89 -19.89
N ALA A 57 -0.47 0.03 -19.80
CA ALA A 57 -1.28 -0.12 -18.60
C ALA A 57 -0.45 -0.60 -17.39
N PHE A 58 0.49 -1.52 -17.63
CA PHE A 58 1.40 -2.02 -16.59
C PHE A 58 2.41 -0.96 -16.20
N ILE A 59 3.02 -0.26 -17.17
CA ILE A 59 3.98 0.81 -16.91
C ILE A 59 3.33 1.93 -16.09
N VAL A 60 2.12 2.37 -16.47
CA VAL A 60 1.36 3.40 -15.74
C VAL A 60 1.07 2.94 -14.31
N SER A 61 0.61 1.69 -14.13
CA SER A 61 0.36 1.14 -12.79
C SER A 61 1.63 1.13 -11.91
N LEU A 62 2.77 0.75 -12.48
CA LEU A 62 4.06 0.74 -11.78
C LEU A 62 4.55 2.15 -11.44
N LEU A 63 4.40 3.12 -12.35
CA LEU A 63 4.76 4.52 -12.10
C LEU A 63 3.90 5.13 -10.99
N ILE A 64 2.60 4.86 -10.98
CA ILE A 64 1.70 5.28 -9.90
C ILE A 64 2.13 4.64 -8.58
N GLY A 65 2.38 3.33 -8.58
CA GLY A 65 2.86 2.62 -7.38
C GLY A 65 4.18 3.18 -6.85
N CYS A 66 5.11 3.54 -7.74
CA CYS A 66 6.36 4.20 -7.37
C CYS A 66 6.11 5.57 -6.72
N GLY A 67 5.28 6.42 -7.34
CA GLY A 67 4.91 7.73 -6.78
C GLY A 67 4.26 7.61 -5.40
N VAL A 68 3.29 6.70 -5.24
CA VAL A 68 2.62 6.44 -3.95
C VAL A 68 3.62 5.95 -2.90
N SER A 69 4.57 5.10 -3.28
CA SER A 69 5.60 4.58 -2.37
C SER A 69 6.52 5.69 -1.87
N VAL A 70 6.90 6.64 -2.74
CA VAL A 70 7.67 7.82 -2.34
C VAL A 70 6.88 8.69 -1.37
N VAL A 71 5.61 8.96 -1.65
CA VAL A 71 4.74 9.73 -0.73
C VAL A 71 4.61 9.02 0.62
N ALA A 72 4.40 7.70 0.63
CA ALA A 72 4.34 6.90 1.84
C ALA A 72 5.66 6.96 2.64
N ALA A 73 6.80 6.93 1.95
CA ALA A 73 8.11 7.06 2.58
C ALA A 73 8.32 8.46 3.20
N LEU A 74 7.88 9.53 2.54
CA LEU A 74 7.93 10.90 3.07
C LEU A 74 7.05 11.07 4.30
N ILE A 75 5.84 10.50 4.27
CA ILE A 75 4.93 10.49 5.43
C ILE A 75 5.59 9.71 6.59
N ALA A 76 6.15 8.54 6.32
CA ALA A 76 6.83 7.74 7.33
C ALA A 76 8.07 8.44 7.91
N ALA A 77 8.84 9.16 7.08
CA ALA A 77 9.99 9.95 7.53
C ALA A 77 9.58 11.13 8.43
N SER A 78 8.35 11.62 8.31
CA SER A 78 7.79 12.67 9.15
C SER A 78 7.33 12.17 10.52
N VAL A 79 7.24 10.85 10.72
CA VAL A 79 6.89 10.25 12.02
C VAL A 79 8.11 10.35 12.96
N PRO A 80 8.00 11.02 14.11
CA PRO A 80 9.10 11.11 15.07
C PRO A 80 9.58 9.71 15.48
N SER A 81 10.89 9.46 15.29
CA SER A 81 11.50 8.21 15.71
C SER A 81 11.48 8.13 17.25
N ALA A 82 10.90 7.07 17.81
CA ALA A 82 10.98 6.74 19.24
C ALA A 82 12.40 6.30 19.67
N ARG A 83 13.45 6.96 19.16
CA ARG A 83 14.86 6.69 19.44
C ARG A 83 15.39 7.37 20.71
N GLY A 84 14.50 7.80 21.61
CA GLY A 84 14.82 8.56 22.82
C GLY A 84 14.57 7.85 24.16
N GLN A 85 14.26 6.55 24.17
CA GLN A 85 14.05 5.79 25.42
C GLN A 85 15.00 4.59 25.46
N GLY A 86 16.30 4.90 25.49
CA GLY A 86 17.34 3.97 25.97
C GLY A 86 17.44 4.03 27.48
#